data_AF-A0A7L2ID62-F1
#
_entry.id   AF-A0A7L2ID62-F1
#
_cell.length_a   1.000
_cell.length_b   1.000
_cell.length_c   1.000
_cell.angle_alpha   90.00
_cell.angle_beta   90.00
_cell.angle_gamma   90.00
#
_symmetry.space_group_name_H-M   'P 1'
#
loop_
_entity.id
_entity.type
_entity.pdbx_description
1 polymer ?
#
loop_
_entity_poly.entity_id
_entity_poly.type
_entity_poly.pdbx_seq_one_letter_code
_entity_poly.pdbx_strand_id
1 'polypeptide(L)'
;ELLTCCEEGKGELKDGLEVMLSVPKKANDAMHVSMLEGFDENLDVQGELILQDSFQVWDPKSLIRKGRERHLFLFEISLVFSKEIKDSSGHTKYVYKNKLLTSELGVTEHVEGDPCKFALWSGRTPSSDNKTVLKASSIETKQEWIKNIREVIQERIIHLKGALKEPIQLPKTPAKQRNNSRRDGLEDGDSQGDGSSQPDTISIASRTSQNTVDSDK
;
A
#
# COMPACT_ATOMS: atom_id res chain seq x y z
N GLU A 1 -24.98 -13.73 30.74
CA GLU A 1 -23.52 -13.52 30.69
C GLU A 1 -23.18 -12.16 31.29
N LEU A 2 -21.94 -11.87 31.69
CA LEU A 2 -21.61 -10.61 32.40
C LEU A 2 -22.00 -9.35 31.60
N LEU A 3 -21.96 -9.42 30.26
CA LEU A 3 -22.34 -8.32 29.37
C LEU A 3 -23.83 -7.91 29.51
N THR A 4 -24.72 -8.85 29.85
CA THR A 4 -26.15 -8.58 30.04
C THR A 4 -26.48 -7.99 31.42
N CYS A 5 -25.50 -7.93 32.33
CA CYS A 5 -25.68 -7.54 33.73
C CYS A 5 -24.88 -6.30 34.15
N CYS A 6 -24.02 -5.76 33.27
CA CYS A 6 -23.26 -4.54 33.51
C CYS A 6 -23.91 -3.35 32.78
N GLU A 7 -23.90 -2.15 33.38
CA GLU A 7 -24.35 -0.92 32.72
C GLU A 7 -23.54 -0.69 31.43
N GLU A 8 -24.22 -0.41 30.31
CA GLU A 8 -23.58 -0.04 29.05
C GLU A 8 -22.60 1.13 29.30
N GLY A 9 -21.30 0.87 29.08
CA GLY A 9 -20.25 1.89 29.22
C GLY A 9 -19.53 1.96 30.57
N LYS A 10 -19.83 1.09 31.55
CA LYS A 10 -19.00 0.94 32.77
C LYS A 10 -18.23 -0.37 32.76
N GLY A 11 -16.97 -0.29 32.37
CA GLY A 11 -15.99 -1.37 32.47
C GLY A 11 -15.38 -1.74 31.12
N GLU A 12 -14.08 -2.08 31.15
CA GLU A 12 -13.28 -2.59 30.02
C GLU A 12 -13.75 -3.97 29.53
N LEU A 13 -14.94 -4.43 29.94
CA LEU A 13 -15.45 -5.76 29.65
C LEU A 13 -15.76 -5.96 28.16
N LYS A 14 -16.24 -4.91 27.48
CA LYS A 14 -16.49 -4.94 26.03
C LYS A 14 -15.17 -5.05 25.26
N ASP A 15 -14.19 -4.26 25.65
CA ASP A 15 -12.86 -4.25 25.04
C ASP A 15 -12.12 -5.58 25.32
N GLY A 16 -12.23 -6.09 26.55
CA GLY A 16 -11.71 -7.41 26.92
C GLY A 16 -12.36 -8.55 26.12
N LEU A 17 -13.67 -8.50 25.91
CA LEU A 17 -14.38 -9.45 25.05
C LEU A 17 -13.90 -9.36 23.60
N GLU A 18 -13.74 -8.16 23.05
CA GLU A 18 -13.21 -7.94 21.71
C GLU A 18 -11.80 -8.55 21.55
N VAL A 19 -10.92 -8.34 22.53
CA VAL A 19 -9.59 -8.98 22.56
C VAL A 19 -9.71 -10.50 22.58
N MET A 20 -10.55 -11.07 23.46
CA MET A 20 -10.73 -12.52 23.55
C MET A 20 -11.28 -13.14 22.27
N LEU A 21 -12.17 -12.45 21.56
CA LEU A 21 -12.69 -12.89 20.26
C LEU A 21 -11.65 -12.72 19.14
N SER A 22 -10.77 -11.73 19.23
CA SER A 22 -9.74 -11.48 18.21
C SER A 22 -8.69 -12.59 18.12
N VAL A 23 -8.31 -13.22 19.24
CA VAL A 23 -7.26 -14.25 19.27
C VAL A 23 -7.58 -15.47 18.40
N PRO A 24 -8.72 -16.19 18.58
CA PRO A 24 -9.06 -17.31 17.71
C PRO A 24 -9.29 -16.88 16.27
N LYS A 25 -9.80 -15.67 16.04
CA LYS A 25 -9.95 -15.10 14.69
C LYS A 25 -8.60 -14.94 14.00
N LYS A 26 -7.61 -14.32 14.66
CA LYS A 26 -6.25 -14.16 14.12
C LYS A 26 -5.57 -15.51 13.85
N ALA A 27 -5.78 -16.51 14.71
CA ALA A 27 -5.27 -17.86 14.48
C ALA A 27 -5.90 -18.51 13.24
N ASN A 28 -7.22 -18.36 13.06
CA ASN A 28 -7.92 -18.82 11.86
C ASN A 28 -7.43 -18.09 10.60
N ASP A 29 -7.31 -16.77 10.67
CA ASP A 29 -6.82 -15.93 9.58
C ASP A 29 -5.40 -16.34 9.15
N ALA A 30 -4.49 -16.56 10.11
CA ALA A 30 -3.14 -17.05 9.84
C ALA A 30 -3.13 -18.44 9.17
N MET A 31 -4.05 -19.33 9.57
CA MET A 31 -4.23 -20.63 8.92
C MET A 31 -4.64 -20.44 7.45
N HIS A 32 -5.62 -19.57 7.16
CA HIS A 32 -6.03 -19.28 5.77
C HIS A 32 -4.90 -18.67 4.93
N VAL A 33 -4.13 -17.75 5.50
CA VAL A 33 -2.94 -17.17 4.83
C VAL A 33 -1.90 -18.25 4.52
N SER A 34 -1.67 -19.20 5.43
CA SER A 34 -0.71 -20.29 5.20
C SER A 34 -1.08 -21.21 4.03
N MET A 35 -2.36 -21.19 3.62
CA MET A 35 -2.88 -21.96 2.47
C MET A 35 -2.80 -21.19 1.14
N LEU A 36 -2.29 -19.94 1.13
CA LEU A 36 -2.11 -19.13 -0.08
C LEU A 36 -0.84 -19.54 -0.83
N GLU A 37 -1.01 -19.97 -2.08
CA GLU A 37 0.06 -20.39 -2.99
C GLU A 37 0.17 -19.48 -4.22
N GLY A 38 1.39 -19.35 -4.75
CA GLY A 38 1.69 -18.58 -5.97
C GLY A 38 1.68 -17.06 -5.78
N PHE A 39 1.72 -16.60 -4.52
CA PHE A 39 1.97 -15.20 -4.20
C PHE A 39 3.49 -15.01 -4.00
N ASP A 40 4.17 -14.54 -5.05
CA ASP A 40 5.65 -14.49 -5.08
C ASP A 40 6.25 -13.34 -4.26
N GLU A 41 5.42 -12.47 -3.69
CA GLU A 41 5.87 -11.38 -2.82
C GLU A 41 5.96 -11.82 -1.36
N ASN A 42 6.82 -11.15 -0.59
CA ASN A 42 6.87 -11.38 0.84
C ASN A 42 5.54 -10.97 1.51
N LEU A 43 4.91 -11.89 2.23
CA LEU A 43 3.68 -11.62 3.00
C LEU A 43 3.94 -10.64 4.14
N ASP A 44 5.14 -10.67 4.75
CA ASP A 44 5.52 -9.77 5.85
C ASP A 44 5.47 -8.30 5.44
N VAL A 45 5.67 -7.99 4.15
CA VAL A 45 5.62 -6.60 3.66
C VAL A 45 4.21 -6.14 3.32
N GLN A 46 3.21 -7.03 3.33
CA GLN A 46 1.81 -6.67 3.08
C GLN A 46 1.14 -6.08 4.32
N GLY A 47 1.76 -6.22 5.50
CA GLY A 47 1.20 -5.81 6.78
C GLY A 47 0.27 -6.85 7.40
N GLU A 48 -0.44 -6.47 8.45
CA GLU A 48 -1.39 -7.37 9.12
C GLU A 48 -2.55 -7.77 8.18
N LEU A 49 -3.01 -9.03 8.28
CA LEU A 49 -4.26 -9.46 7.66
C LEU A 49 -5.44 -8.94 8.48
N ILE A 50 -6.33 -8.18 7.82
CA ILE A 50 -7.45 -7.51 8.47
C ILE A 50 -8.73 -8.34 8.30
N LEU A 51 -9.01 -8.80 7.07
CA LEU A 51 -10.17 -9.65 6.74
C LEU A 51 -9.82 -10.68 5.68
N GLN A 52 -10.48 -11.83 5.74
CA GLN A 52 -10.55 -12.79 4.64
C GLN A 52 -11.95 -13.38 4.53
N ASP A 53 -12.44 -13.54 3.30
CA ASP A 53 -13.78 -14.06 3.01
C ASP A 53 -13.88 -14.48 1.53
N SER A 54 -14.90 -15.29 1.22
CA SER A 54 -15.26 -15.68 -0.14
C SER A 54 -16.31 -14.76 -0.75
N PHE A 55 -16.09 -14.37 -2.01
CA PHE A 55 -16.97 -13.49 -2.79
C PHE A 55 -17.20 -14.06 -4.19
N GLN A 56 -18.36 -13.74 -4.77
CA GLN A 56 -18.49 -13.75 -6.22
C GLN A 56 -17.93 -12.46 -6.81
N VAL A 57 -16.97 -12.60 -7.73
CA VAL A 57 -16.25 -11.47 -8.33
C VAL A 57 -16.50 -11.41 -9.84
N TRP A 58 -16.93 -10.24 -10.31
CA TRP A 58 -17.03 -9.90 -11.74
C TRP A 58 -15.86 -8.98 -12.11
N ASP A 59 -14.88 -9.57 -12.79
CA ASP A 59 -13.68 -8.89 -13.28
C ASP A 59 -13.99 -8.17 -14.61
N PRO A 60 -13.77 -6.84 -14.72
CA PRO A 60 -14.02 -6.09 -15.95
C PRO A 60 -13.17 -6.57 -17.12
N LYS A 61 -11.99 -7.16 -16.86
CA LYS A 61 -11.08 -7.68 -17.88
C LYS A 61 -11.48 -9.07 -18.38
N SER A 62 -12.48 -9.70 -17.76
CA SER A 62 -12.96 -11.02 -18.19
C SER A 62 -13.83 -10.91 -19.44
N LEU A 63 -13.45 -11.64 -20.50
CA LEU A 63 -14.26 -11.77 -21.72
C LEU A 63 -15.70 -12.23 -21.44
N ILE A 64 -15.88 -13.05 -20.41
CA ILE A 64 -17.20 -13.53 -19.97
C ILE A 64 -17.61 -12.73 -18.73
N ARG A 65 -18.72 -11.99 -18.82
CA ARG A 65 -19.34 -11.24 -17.72
C ARG A 65 -20.08 -12.16 -16.73
N LYS A 66 -19.35 -13.09 -16.11
CA LYS A 66 -19.88 -14.00 -15.08
C LYS A 66 -19.13 -13.84 -13.77
N GLY A 67 -19.86 -14.01 -12.67
CA GLY A 67 -19.29 -14.06 -11.33
C GLY A 67 -18.40 -15.29 -11.19
N ARG A 68 -17.24 -15.11 -10.57
CA ARG A 68 -16.33 -16.21 -10.23
C ARG A 68 -16.07 -16.18 -8.73
N GLU A 69 -16.10 -17.35 -8.11
CA GLU A 69 -15.72 -17.48 -6.72
C GLU A 69 -14.24 -17.08 -6.55
N ARG A 70 -14.00 -16.17 -5.60
CA ARG A 70 -12.68 -15.75 -5.18
C ARG A 70 -12.66 -15.65 -3.67
N HIS A 71 -11.59 -16.15 -3.08
CA HIS A 71 -11.30 -15.91 -1.68
C HIS A 71 -10.34 -14.73 -1.59
N LEU A 72 -10.72 -13.70 -0.85
CA LEU A 72 -10.00 -12.44 -0.77
C LEU A 72 -9.27 -12.34 0.56
N PHE A 73 -8.10 -11.72 0.55
CA PHE A 73 -7.31 -11.39 1.73
C PHE A 73 -7.03 -9.89 1.73
N LEU A 74 -7.61 -9.17 2.67
CA LEU A 74 -7.36 -7.73 2.87
C LEU A 74 -6.24 -7.55 3.88
N PHE A 75 -5.06 -7.18 3.40
CA PHE A 75 -3.94 -6.73 4.21
C PHE A 75 -3.90 -5.20 4.29
N GLU A 76 -3.09 -4.65 5.19
CA GLU A 76 -2.89 -3.19 5.32
C GLU A 76 -2.42 -2.54 4.01
N ILE A 77 -1.52 -3.20 3.27
CA ILE A 77 -0.88 -2.64 2.06
C ILE A 77 -1.53 -3.14 0.77
N SER A 78 -2.24 -4.27 0.80
CA SER A 78 -2.84 -4.83 -0.41
C SER A 78 -4.10 -5.66 -0.18
N LEU A 79 -4.90 -5.78 -1.23
CA LEU A 79 -6.00 -6.72 -1.33
C LEU A 79 -5.63 -7.80 -2.34
N VAL A 80 -5.51 -9.04 -1.87
CA VAL A 80 -5.17 -10.21 -2.68
C VAL A 80 -6.43 -10.99 -3.06
N PHE A 81 -6.54 -11.33 -4.33
CA PHE A 81 -7.58 -12.19 -4.89
C PHE A 81 -6.98 -13.56 -5.15
N SER A 82 -7.65 -14.60 -4.66
CA SER A 82 -7.25 -15.99 -4.87
C SER A 82 -8.43 -16.85 -5.33
N LYS A 83 -8.13 -18.03 -5.86
CA LYS A 83 -9.12 -19.07 -6.17
C LYS A 83 -8.95 -20.21 -5.18
N GLU A 84 -10.00 -20.52 -4.44
CA GLU A 84 -10.06 -21.75 -3.64
C GLU A 84 -10.07 -22.98 -4.56
N ILE A 85 -9.19 -23.93 -4.27
CA ILE A 85 -9.15 -25.26 -4.87
C ILE A 85 -9.01 -26.31 -3.77
N LYS A 86 -9.40 -27.54 -4.06
CA LYS A 86 -9.07 -28.70 -3.25
C LYS A 86 -8.02 -29.53 -3.97
N ASP A 87 -6.99 -29.94 -3.27
CA ASP A 87 -6.00 -30.87 -3.81
C ASP A 87 -6.57 -32.30 -3.89
N SER A 88 -5.76 -33.25 -4.38
CA SER A 88 -6.16 -34.66 -4.52
C SER A 88 -6.47 -35.33 -3.18
N SER A 89 -5.94 -34.81 -2.07
CA SER A 89 -6.24 -35.27 -0.70
C SER A 89 -7.47 -34.57 -0.10
N GLY A 90 -8.08 -33.62 -0.81
CA GLY A 90 -9.23 -32.86 -0.34
C GLY A 90 -8.87 -31.66 0.55
N HIS A 91 -7.58 -31.35 0.72
CA HIS A 91 -7.16 -30.17 1.47
C HIS A 91 -7.38 -28.90 0.65
N THR A 92 -7.86 -27.85 1.31
CA THR A 92 -8.11 -26.56 0.71
C THR A 92 -6.79 -25.81 0.47
N LYS A 93 -6.68 -25.17 -0.70
CA LYS A 93 -5.60 -24.26 -1.07
C LYS A 93 -6.16 -23.03 -1.76
N TYR A 94 -5.48 -21.90 -1.61
CA TYR A 94 -5.82 -20.65 -2.26
C TYR A 94 -4.78 -20.31 -3.32
N VAL A 95 -5.15 -20.38 -4.59
CA VAL A 95 -4.21 -20.05 -5.68
C VAL A 95 -4.33 -18.58 -6.03
N TYR A 96 -3.24 -17.84 -5.90
CA TYR A 96 -3.17 -16.42 -6.28
C TYR A 96 -3.73 -16.14 -7.69
N LYS A 97 -4.38 -14.97 -7.84
CA LYS A 97 -4.93 -14.49 -9.10
C LYS A 97 -4.58 -13.05 -9.42
N ASN A 98 -4.73 -12.16 -8.45
CA ASN A 98 -4.50 -10.74 -8.66
C ASN A 98 -4.28 -10.04 -7.31
N LYS A 99 -3.67 -8.86 -7.35
CA LYS A 99 -3.49 -7.99 -6.19
C LYS A 99 -3.87 -6.55 -6.55
N LEU A 100 -4.48 -5.84 -5.62
CA LEU A 100 -4.68 -4.39 -5.68
C LEU A 100 -3.95 -3.75 -4.50
N LEU A 101 -3.26 -2.62 -4.71
CA LEU A 101 -2.64 -1.87 -3.62
C LEU A 101 -3.69 -1.02 -2.91
N THR A 102 -3.70 -1.02 -1.57
CA THR A 102 -4.65 -0.21 -0.78
C THR A 102 -4.43 1.29 -1.01
N SER A 103 -3.21 1.71 -1.38
CA SER A 103 -2.88 3.10 -1.72
C SER A 103 -3.59 3.62 -2.98
N GLU A 104 -4.07 2.73 -3.84
CA GLU A 104 -4.74 3.08 -5.10
C GLU A 104 -6.19 2.61 -5.14
N LEU A 105 -6.67 2.01 -4.06
CA LEU A 105 -7.99 1.38 -3.98
C LEU A 105 -9.07 2.44 -3.72
N GLY A 106 -10.16 2.34 -4.46
CA GLY A 106 -11.39 3.06 -4.23
C GLY A 106 -12.56 2.09 -4.07
N VAL A 107 -13.60 2.53 -3.36
CA VAL A 107 -14.80 1.73 -3.08
C VAL A 107 -16.07 2.44 -3.53
N THR A 108 -16.99 1.70 -4.14
CA THR A 108 -18.37 2.12 -4.40
C THR A 108 -19.30 1.18 -3.66
N GLU A 109 -19.99 1.69 -2.63
CA GLU A 109 -20.84 0.88 -1.75
C GLU A 109 -22.12 0.41 -2.42
N HIS A 110 -22.75 1.27 -3.23
CA HIS A 110 -24.02 0.93 -3.88
C HIS A 110 -23.78 0.37 -5.29
N VAL A 111 -24.28 -0.84 -5.53
CA VAL A 111 -24.39 -1.45 -6.86
C VAL A 111 -25.86 -1.81 -7.06
N GLU A 112 -26.43 -1.33 -8.15
CA GLU A 112 -27.86 -1.52 -8.44
C GLU A 112 -28.23 -3.00 -8.56
N GLY A 113 -29.42 -3.35 -8.08
CA GLY A 113 -30.01 -4.67 -8.22
C GLY A 113 -29.57 -5.73 -7.20
N ASP A 114 -28.62 -5.45 -6.29
CA ASP A 114 -28.23 -6.39 -5.24
C ASP A 114 -27.64 -5.68 -4.00
N PRO A 115 -28.30 -5.72 -2.83
CA PRO A 115 -27.82 -5.03 -1.64
C PRO A 115 -26.50 -5.62 -1.10
N CYS A 116 -26.17 -6.88 -1.42
CA CYS A 116 -24.92 -7.52 -1.04
C CYS A 116 -23.77 -7.21 -2.01
N LYS A 117 -24.00 -6.46 -3.09
CA LYS A 117 -22.96 -6.05 -4.02
C LYS A 117 -22.33 -4.70 -3.66
N PHE A 118 -21.03 -4.61 -3.90
CA PHE A 118 -20.25 -3.38 -3.90
C PHE A 118 -19.19 -3.47 -5.01
N ALA A 119 -18.45 -2.40 -5.25
CA ALA A 119 -17.40 -2.41 -6.26
C ALA A 119 -16.10 -1.80 -5.75
N LEU A 120 -15.00 -2.35 -6.25
CA LEU A 120 -13.65 -1.87 -6.06
C LEU A 120 -13.12 -1.34 -7.38
N TRP A 121 -12.28 -0.32 -7.32
CA TRP A 121 -11.62 0.24 -8.49
C TRP A 121 -10.25 0.78 -8.12
N SER A 122 -9.34 0.81 -9.09
CA SER A 122 -7.99 1.36 -8.90
C SER A 122 -7.82 2.67 -9.65
N GLY A 123 -7.15 3.65 -9.03
CA GLY A 123 -6.84 4.95 -9.63
C GLY A 123 -7.59 6.11 -8.98
N ARG A 124 -7.87 7.18 -9.74
CA ARG A 124 -8.56 8.39 -9.22
C ARG A 124 -10.07 8.40 -9.45
N THR A 125 -10.53 7.81 -10.55
CA THR A 125 -11.95 7.74 -10.89
C THR A 125 -12.33 6.34 -11.35
N PRO A 126 -13.51 5.84 -10.95
CA PRO A 126 -14.03 4.58 -11.46
C PRO A 126 -14.37 4.71 -12.95
N SER A 127 -14.00 3.71 -13.73
CA SER A 127 -14.38 3.50 -15.13
C SER A 127 -14.91 2.08 -15.32
N SER A 128 -15.48 1.76 -16.48
CA SER A 128 -15.92 0.39 -16.78
C SER A 128 -14.79 -0.63 -16.73
N ASP A 129 -13.56 -0.20 -16.99
CA ASP A 129 -12.44 -1.08 -17.28
C ASP A 129 -11.59 -1.37 -16.04
N ASN A 130 -11.71 -0.55 -15.00
CA ASN A 130 -11.03 -0.72 -13.70
C ASN A 130 -11.98 -1.10 -12.56
N LYS A 131 -13.29 -1.20 -12.80
CA LYS A 131 -14.29 -1.49 -11.76
C LYS A 131 -14.56 -2.99 -11.64
N THR A 132 -14.12 -3.56 -10.54
CA THR A 132 -14.41 -4.95 -10.14
C THR A 132 -15.63 -4.97 -9.22
N VAL A 133 -16.67 -5.75 -9.56
CA VAL A 133 -17.86 -5.90 -8.72
C VAL A 133 -17.73 -7.15 -7.86
N LEU A 134 -18.06 -7.02 -6.58
CA LEU A 134 -18.01 -8.09 -5.58
C LEU A 134 -19.40 -8.28 -5.01
N LYS A 135 -19.79 -9.53 -4.76
CA LYS A 135 -20.99 -9.89 -4.00
C LYS A 135 -20.60 -10.66 -2.76
N ALA A 136 -20.93 -10.10 -1.60
CA ALA A 136 -20.76 -10.73 -0.30
C ALA A 136 -21.82 -11.81 -0.03
N SER A 137 -21.57 -12.66 0.95
CA SER A 137 -22.52 -13.66 1.47
C SER A 137 -23.73 -13.00 2.15
N SER A 138 -23.53 -11.87 2.82
CA SER A 138 -24.58 -11.09 3.49
C SER A 138 -24.32 -9.58 3.45
N ILE A 139 -25.30 -8.79 3.89
CA ILE A 139 -25.17 -7.33 3.98
C ILE A 139 -24.16 -6.96 5.07
N GLU A 140 -24.14 -7.71 6.17
CA GLU A 140 -23.24 -7.51 7.30
C GLU A 140 -21.79 -7.68 6.86
N THR A 141 -21.47 -8.78 6.17
CA THR A 141 -20.13 -9.00 5.59
C THR A 141 -19.76 -7.87 4.62
N LYS A 142 -20.68 -7.43 3.75
CA LYS A 142 -20.42 -6.27 2.88
C LYS A 142 -20.07 -5.02 3.68
N GLN A 143 -20.83 -4.70 4.72
CA GLN A 143 -20.63 -3.49 5.51
C GLN A 143 -19.31 -3.52 6.28
N GLU A 144 -18.98 -4.66 6.89
CA GLU A 144 -17.69 -4.89 7.55
C GLU A 144 -16.52 -4.71 6.58
N TRP A 145 -16.60 -5.32 5.40
CA TRP A 145 -15.56 -5.17 4.37
C TRP A 145 -15.41 -3.74 3.89
N ILE A 146 -16.51 -3.05 3.60
CA ILE A 146 -16.46 -1.65 3.17
C ILE A 146 -15.86 -0.75 4.26
N LYS A 147 -16.21 -0.97 5.52
CA LYS A 147 -15.63 -0.24 6.66
C LYS A 147 -14.12 -0.42 6.70
N ASN A 148 -13.64 -1.67 6.77
CA ASN A 148 -12.20 -1.96 6.87
C ASN A 148 -11.42 -1.50 5.63
N ILE A 149 -11.99 -1.63 4.42
CA ILE A 149 -11.38 -1.11 3.19
C ILE A 149 -11.23 0.41 3.26
N ARG A 150 -12.24 1.14 3.75
CA ARG A 150 -12.14 2.61 3.91
C ARG A 150 -11.08 2.98 4.93
N GLU A 151 -10.98 2.24 6.03
CA GLU A 151 -9.99 2.47 7.10
C GLU A 151 -8.56 2.32 6.54
N VAL A 152 -8.23 1.22 5.85
CA VAL A 152 -6.88 1.04 5.28
C VAL A 152 -6.52 2.09 4.22
N ILE A 153 -7.49 2.51 3.40
CA ILE A 153 -7.27 3.57 2.41
C ILE A 153 -6.94 4.88 3.14
N GLN A 154 -7.69 5.22 4.19
CA GLN A 154 -7.49 6.44 4.97
C GLN A 154 -6.14 6.43 5.70
N GLU A 155 -5.81 5.35 6.39
CA GLU A 155 -4.53 5.20 7.09
C GLU A 155 -3.36 5.33 6.14
N ARG A 156 -3.46 4.73 4.94
CA ARG A 156 -2.41 4.85 3.93
C ARG A 156 -2.23 6.28 3.43
N ILE A 157 -3.33 7.00 3.19
CA ILE A 157 -3.30 8.42 2.79
C ILE A 157 -2.67 9.29 3.88
N ILE A 158 -3.01 9.03 5.15
CA ILE A 158 -2.47 9.77 6.30
C ILE A 158 -0.96 9.55 6.41
N HIS A 159 -0.51 8.30 6.38
CA HIS A 159 0.92 7.95 6.44
C HIS A 159 1.72 8.61 5.30
N LEU A 160 1.22 8.58 4.07
CA LEU A 160 1.88 9.22 2.92
C LEU A 160 1.96 10.74 3.06
N LYS A 161 0.88 11.39 3.52
CA LYS A 161 0.88 12.85 3.76
C LYS A 161 1.77 13.26 4.94
N GLY A 162 1.88 12.41 5.96
CA GLY A 162 2.78 12.60 7.10
C GLY A 162 4.24 12.55 6.68
N ALA A 163 4.63 11.50 5.95
CA ALA A 163 6.01 11.31 5.47
C ALA A 163 6.52 12.46 4.58
N LEU A 164 5.65 13.05 3.75
CA LEU A 164 6.01 14.21 2.91
C LEU A 164 6.16 15.52 3.69
N LYS A 165 5.66 15.60 4.92
CA LYS A 165 5.81 16.78 5.79
C LYS A 165 7.09 16.74 6.63
N GLU A 166 7.75 15.60 6.74
CA GLU A 166 9.01 15.49 7.48
C GLU A 166 10.17 16.12 6.66
N PRO A 167 10.93 17.07 7.25
CA PRO A 167 12.10 17.61 6.57
C PRO A 167 13.14 16.50 6.35
N ILE A 168 13.47 16.23 5.09
CA ILE A 168 14.53 15.30 4.70
C ILE A 168 15.85 15.81 5.32
N GLN A 169 16.37 15.09 6.32
CA GLN A 169 17.69 15.41 6.87
C GLN A 169 18.77 15.05 5.85
N LEU A 170 19.34 16.07 5.22
CA LEU A 170 20.48 15.90 4.31
C LEU A 170 21.68 15.32 5.10
N PRO A 171 22.37 14.29 4.57
CA PRO A 171 23.58 13.78 5.18
C PRO A 171 24.61 14.90 5.30
N LYS A 172 25.03 15.21 6.54
CA LYS A 172 26.13 16.15 6.77
C LYS A 172 27.43 15.52 6.24
N THR A 173 27.97 16.07 5.16
CA THR A 173 29.31 15.73 4.72
C THR A 173 30.33 16.20 5.78
N PRO A 174 31.34 15.38 6.13
CA PRO A 174 32.35 15.79 7.09
C PRO A 174 33.22 16.88 6.46
N ALA A 175 33.20 18.08 7.05
CA ALA A 175 34.03 19.20 6.65
C ALA A 175 35.52 18.88 6.87
N LYS A 176 36.34 19.00 5.83
CA LYS A 176 37.80 18.92 5.92
C LYS A 176 38.33 20.01 6.87
N GLN A 177 39.06 19.61 7.90
CA GLN A 177 39.78 20.51 8.80
C GLN A 177 40.85 21.29 8.04
N ARG A 178 40.80 22.62 8.11
CA ARG A 178 41.81 23.53 7.57
C ARG A 178 42.85 23.80 8.65
N ASN A 179 44.02 23.16 8.56
CA ASN A 179 45.13 23.43 9.47
C ASN A 179 45.70 24.83 9.24
N ASN A 180 45.76 25.59 10.32
CA ASN A 180 46.33 26.94 10.39
C ASN A 180 47.72 26.79 11.03
N SER A 181 48.80 27.03 10.28
CA SER A 181 50.16 27.13 10.83
C SER A 181 50.80 28.44 10.39
N ARG A 182 50.98 29.34 11.35
CA ARG A 182 51.90 30.49 11.27
C ARG A 182 53.18 30.12 12.04
N ARG A 183 54.36 30.38 11.45
CA ARG A 183 55.52 30.99 12.14
C ARG A 183 56.66 31.29 11.15
N ASP A 184 57.28 32.43 11.41
CA ASP A 184 58.29 33.18 10.67
C ASP A 184 59.69 32.53 10.63
N GLY A 185 60.51 32.91 9.63
CA GLY A 185 61.95 32.68 9.61
C GLY A 185 62.60 32.89 8.24
N LEU A 186 63.33 34.00 8.10
CA LEU A 186 64.06 34.60 6.97
C LEU A 186 65.11 33.69 6.27
N GLU A 187 65.25 33.77 4.93
CA GLU A 187 66.48 34.14 4.17
C GLU A 187 66.34 33.92 2.64
N ASP A 188 67.14 34.67 1.88
CA ASP A 188 67.01 35.12 0.48
C ASP A 188 67.09 34.07 -0.65
N GLY A 189 66.53 34.41 -1.82
CA GLY A 189 66.88 33.76 -3.09
C GLY A 189 65.87 33.99 -4.23
N ASP A 190 66.26 34.83 -5.20
CA ASP A 190 65.55 35.14 -6.44
C ASP A 190 65.03 33.92 -7.21
N SER A 191 63.78 33.98 -7.72
CA SER A 191 63.45 33.54 -9.10
C SER A 191 61.99 33.82 -9.49
N GLN A 192 61.86 34.30 -10.73
CA GLN A 192 60.66 34.66 -11.47
C GLN A 192 59.67 33.49 -11.68
N GLY A 193 58.37 33.80 -11.74
CA GLY A 193 57.36 32.86 -12.24
C GLY A 193 55.92 33.30 -12.02
N ASP A 194 55.28 33.74 -13.09
CA ASP A 194 53.99 34.41 -13.22
C ASP A 194 52.75 33.45 -13.19
N GLY A 195 51.56 34.01 -12.93
CA GLY A 195 50.22 33.45 -13.25
C GLY A 195 49.54 32.58 -12.16
N SER A 196 48.59 33.08 -11.35
CA SER A 196 47.13 33.22 -11.63
C SER A 196 46.41 31.88 -11.92
N SER A 197 45.21 31.49 -11.48
CA SER A 197 44.16 31.98 -10.57
C SER A 197 43.05 30.92 -10.57
N GLN A 198 42.53 30.56 -9.40
CA GLN A 198 41.12 30.19 -9.09
C GLN A 198 40.30 29.11 -9.87
N PRO A 199 39.20 28.62 -9.27
CA PRO A 199 38.51 27.37 -9.64
C PRO A 199 37.29 27.60 -10.52
N ASP A 200 36.99 26.65 -11.41
CA ASP A 200 35.73 26.65 -12.14
C ASP A 200 34.59 26.06 -11.30
N THR A 201 33.75 26.98 -10.84
CA THR A 201 32.34 26.74 -10.55
C THR A 201 31.62 26.43 -11.86
N ILE A 202 30.97 25.26 -11.98
CA ILE A 202 30.06 25.00 -13.10
C ILE A 202 28.63 25.16 -12.59
N SER A 203 28.05 26.31 -12.92
CA SER A 203 26.66 26.66 -12.70
C SER A 203 25.72 25.91 -13.65
N ILE A 204 24.52 25.71 -13.12
CA ILE A 204 23.29 25.24 -13.75
C ILE A 204 22.89 26.14 -14.93
N ALA A 205 22.49 25.55 -16.05
CA ALA A 205 21.54 26.19 -16.97
C ALA A 205 20.67 25.15 -17.68
N SER A 206 19.36 25.28 -17.45
CA SER A 206 18.26 24.63 -18.14
C SER A 206 18.25 24.93 -19.64
N ARG A 207 17.88 23.95 -20.46
CA ARG A 207 17.40 24.20 -21.83
C ARG A 207 16.14 23.38 -22.10
N THR A 208 15.01 24.07 -22.11
CA THR A 208 13.82 23.70 -22.86
C THR A 208 14.11 23.88 -24.36
N SER A 209 13.62 22.97 -25.20
CA SER A 209 13.45 23.21 -26.63
C SER A 209 12.31 22.34 -27.15
N GLN A 210 11.16 23.00 -27.33
CA GLN A 210 10.10 22.61 -28.25
C GLN A 210 10.66 22.64 -29.67
N ASN A 211 10.29 21.69 -30.53
CA ASN A 211 10.17 21.91 -31.98
C ASN A 211 9.21 20.88 -32.58
N THR A 212 8.17 21.41 -33.21
CA THR A 212 7.24 20.77 -34.14
C THR A 212 7.89 20.62 -35.51
N VAL A 213 7.64 19.51 -36.22
CA VAL A 213 7.53 19.53 -37.68
C VAL A 213 6.52 18.47 -38.16
N ASP A 214 5.53 18.99 -38.87
CA ASP A 214 4.68 18.34 -39.86
C ASP A 214 5.49 17.55 -40.88
N SER A 215 4.92 16.46 -41.40
CA SER A 215 5.14 16.01 -42.78
C SER A 215 4.03 15.03 -43.18
N ASP A 216 3.15 15.54 -44.04
CA ASP A 216 2.28 14.77 -44.93
C ASP A 216 3.07 13.72 -45.73
N LYS A 217 2.54 12.49 -45.80
CA LYS A 217 2.22 11.80 -47.06
C LYS A 217 1.36 10.57 -46.81
#